data_AF-A0A4P9XGT6-F1
#
_entry.id   AF-A0A4P9XGT6-F1
#
_cell.length_a   1.000
_cell.length_b   1.000
_cell.length_c   1.000
_cell.angle_alpha   90.00
_cell.angle_beta   90.00
_cell.angle_gamma   90.00
#
_symmetry.space_group_name_H-M   'P 1'
#
loop_
_entity.id
_entity.type
_entity.pdbx_description
1 polymer ?
#
loop_
_entity_poly.entity_id
_entity_poly.type
_entity_poly.pdbx_seq_one_letter_code
_entity_poly.pdbx_strand_id
1 'polypeptide(L)'
;MRTDKDGFLYVTRNTGGQILRFSKEGKVVDTIKTSFEHTTNLELAGPDGTTLVVVGKNMAQKDGPPSEGRVNTIKVPVAGRAWSELQTKL
;
A
#
# COMPACT_ATOMS: atom_id res chain seq x y z
N MET A 1 -3.92 4.80 3.73
CA MET A 1 -4.41 4.94 2.34
C MET A 1 -3.61 6.01 1.61
N ARG A 2 -3.47 5.90 0.29
CA ARG A 2 -2.79 6.86 -0.59
C ARG A 2 -3.41 6.87 -1.97
N THR A 3 -3.21 7.94 -2.73
CA THR A 3 -3.67 8.06 -4.11
C THR A 3 -2.51 8.13 -5.09
N ASP A 4 -2.69 7.55 -6.28
CA ASP A 4 -1.82 7.83 -7.43
C ASP A 4 -2.23 9.15 -8.11
N LYS A 5 -1.41 9.63 -9.05
CA LYS A 5 -1.65 10.91 -9.74
C LYS A 5 -2.91 10.92 -10.61
N ASP A 6 -3.43 9.75 -10.98
CA ASP A 6 -4.65 9.60 -11.78
C ASP A 6 -5.91 9.51 -10.89
N GLY A 7 -5.73 9.52 -9.56
CA GLY A 7 -6.81 9.54 -8.59
C GLY A 7 -7.28 8.15 -8.15
N PHE A 8 -6.57 7.07 -8.46
CA PHE A 8 -6.88 5.76 -7.88
C PHE A 8 -6.42 5.72 -6.42
N LEU A 9 -7.29 5.21 -5.55
CA LEU A 9 -7.06 5.12 -4.11
C LEU A 9 -6.61 3.73 -3.72
N TYR A 10 -5.47 3.62 -3.04
CA TYR A 10 -4.93 2.39 -2.47
C TYR A 10 -5.22 2.35 -0.97
N VAL A 11 -5.93 1.31 -0.53
CA VAL A 11 -6.39 1.15 0.86
C VAL A 11 -5.91 -0.19 1.40
N THR A 12 -5.10 -0.15 2.46
CA THR A 12 -4.74 -1.33 3.23
C THR A 12 -5.97 -1.89 3.94
N ARG A 13 -6.18 -3.20 3.87
CA ARG A 13 -7.11 -3.89 4.76
C ARG A 13 -6.33 -4.48 5.92
N ASN A 14 -6.63 -4.02 7.13
CA ASN A 14 -5.96 -4.50 8.34
C ASN A 14 -6.13 -6.02 8.53
N THR A 15 -7.18 -6.62 8.01
CA THR A 15 -7.34 -8.08 7.97
C THR A 15 -7.46 -8.57 6.53
N GLY A 16 -7.03 -9.81 6.30
CA GLY A 16 -7.08 -10.46 4.99
C GLY A 16 -5.87 -10.16 4.09
N GLY A 17 -4.83 -9.51 4.63
CA GLY A 17 -3.53 -9.40 3.98
C GLY A 17 -3.54 -8.82 2.59
N GLN A 18 -4.32 -7.75 2.36
CA GLN A 18 -4.57 -7.23 1.02
C GLN A 18 -4.72 -5.71 1.00
N ILE A 19 -4.54 -5.16 -0.19
CA ILE A 19 -4.74 -3.76 -0.51
C ILE A 19 -5.81 -3.71 -1.60
N LEU A 20 -6.83 -2.89 -1.39
CA LEU A 20 -7.82 -2.61 -2.43
C LEU A 20 -7.39 -1.36 -3.19
N ARG A 21 -7.46 -1.43 -4.52
CA ARG A 21 -7.32 -0.27 -5.39
C ARG A 21 -8.71 0.13 -5.88
N PHE A 22 -9.09 1.37 -5.62
CA PHE A 22 -10.35 1.95 -6.06
C PHE A 22 -10.11 2.91 -7.21
N SER A 23 -11.04 2.97 -8.16
CA SER A 23 -11.12 4.08 -9.12
C SER A 23 -11.54 5.37 -8.42
N LYS A 24 -11.39 6.51 -9.11
CA LYS A 24 -11.83 7.82 -8.62
C LYS A 24 -13.35 7.90 -8.39
N GLU A 25 -14.12 7.01 -9.01
CA GLU A 25 -15.56 6.84 -8.79
C GLU A 25 -15.90 5.93 -7.60
N GLY A 26 -14.89 5.43 -6.87
CA GLY A 26 -15.08 4.60 -5.68
C GLY A 26 -15.35 3.12 -5.95
N LYS A 27 -15.08 2.62 -7.16
CA LYS A 27 -15.21 1.20 -7.49
C LYS A 27 -13.91 0.45 -7.23
N VAL A 28 -13.96 -0.73 -6.60
CA VAL A 28 -12.78 -1.61 -6.51
C VAL A 28 -12.43 -2.11 -7.91
N VAL A 29 -11.22 -1.82 -8.36
CA VAL A 29 -10.68 -2.23 -9.67
C VAL A 29 -9.57 -3.26 -9.56
N ASP A 30 -8.96 -3.39 -8.38
CA ASP A 30 -7.89 -4.36 -8.14
C ASP A 30 -7.83 -4.76 -6.66
N THR A 31 -7.30 -5.95 -6.40
CA THR A 31 -7.01 -6.49 -5.06
C THR A 31 -5.60 -7.07 -5.05
N ILE A 32 -4.68 -6.34 -4.40
CA ILE A 32 -3.27 -6.68 -4.34
C ILE A 32 -3.01 -7.46 -3.05
N LYS A 33 -2.55 -8.70 -3.16
CA LYS A 33 -2.21 -9.54 -2.00
C LYS A 33 -0.86 -9.13 -1.41
N THR A 34 -0.76 -9.23 -0.09
CA THR A 34 0.49 -9.09 0.65
C THR A 34 0.89 -10.44 1.25
N SER A 35 2.16 -10.56 1.63
CA SER A 35 2.73 -11.77 2.24
C SER A 35 2.46 -11.91 3.74
N PHE A 36 1.62 -11.03 4.31
CA PHE A 36 1.30 -10.98 5.73
C PHE A 36 -0.18 -10.68 5.94
N GLU A 37 -0.73 -11.09 7.09
CA GLU A 37 -2.18 -11.06 7.35
C GLU A 37 -2.71 -9.67 7.69
N HIS A 38 -1.88 -8.85 8.33
CA HIS A 38 -2.26 -7.53 8.82
C HIS A 38 -1.53 -6.41 8.11
N THR A 39 -2.15 -5.87 7.07
CA THR A 39 -1.65 -4.72 6.33
C THR A 39 -2.05 -3.42 7.04
N THR A 40 -1.06 -2.62 7.48
CA THR A 40 -1.31 -1.48 8.38
C THR A 40 -1.16 -0.12 7.70
N ASN A 41 -0.19 0.03 6.81
CA ASN A 41 0.02 1.28 6.07
C ASN A 41 0.72 1.03 4.72
N LEU A 42 0.70 2.05 3.86
CA LEU A 42 1.34 2.02 2.55
C LEU A 42 1.79 3.41 2.09
N GLU A 43 2.74 3.46 1.17
CA GLU A 43 3.18 4.67 0.46
C GLU A 43 3.59 4.34 -0.98
N LEU A 44 3.40 5.30 -1.90
CA LEU A 44 3.89 5.23 -3.28
C LEU A 44 5.22 5.98 -3.38
N ALA A 45 6.29 5.25 -3.66
CA ALA A 45 7.67 5.70 -3.57
C ALA A 45 8.53 5.15 -4.72
N GLY A 46 9.85 5.16 -4.54
CA GLY A 46 10.83 4.70 -5.51
C GLY A 46 11.26 5.80 -6.49
N PRO A 47 12.25 5.51 -7.36
CA PRO A 47 12.85 6.50 -8.26
C PRO A 47 11.87 7.12 -9.27
N ASP A 48 10.77 6.42 -9.57
CA ASP A 48 9.73 6.85 -10.52
C ASP A 48 8.35 6.98 -9.85
N GLY A 49 8.28 6.89 -8.52
CA GLY A 49 7.03 6.99 -7.77
C GLY A 49 6.08 5.79 -7.90
N THR A 50 6.48 4.73 -8.61
CA THR A 50 5.61 3.57 -8.93
C THR A 50 5.90 2.34 -8.07
N THR A 51 6.62 2.50 -6.97
CA THR A 51 6.83 1.43 -5.98
C THR A 51 5.87 1.60 -4.82
N LEU A 52 4.89 0.72 -4.71
CA LEU A 52 4.02 0.64 -3.54
C LEU A 52 4.76 -0.09 -2.41
N VAL A 53 5.18 0.66 -1.39
CA VAL A 53 5.77 0.15 -0.16
C VAL A 53 4.67 -0.07 0.86
N VAL A 54 4.60 -1.26 1.44
CA VAL A 54 3.50 -1.68 2.30
C VAL A 54 4.06 -2.32 3.54
N VAL A 55 3.55 -1.92 4.70
CA VAL A 55 4.00 -2.42 6.00
C VAL A 55 2.88 -3.15 6.74
N GLY A 56 3.25 -4.17 7.48
CA GLY A 56 2.30 -4.97 8.23
C GLY A 56 2.96 -6.00 9.12
N LYS A 57 2.19 -7.01 9.52
CA LYS A 57 2.64 -8.11 10.38
C LYS A 57 1.73 -9.32 10.23
N ASN A 58 2.18 -10.48 10.69
CA ASN A 58 1.30 -11.63 10.89
C ASN A 58 0.56 -11.53 12.22
N MET A 59 -0.44 -12.38 12.43
CA MET A 59 -1.03 -12.57 13.74
C MET A 59 0.04 -12.90 14.77
N ALA A 60 -0.03 -12.24 15.92
CA ALA A 60 0.74 -12.66 17.08
C ALA A 60 0.11 -13.94 17.65
N GLN A 61 0.93 -14.86 18.13
CA GLN A 61 0.43 -16.00 18.90
C GLN A 61 -0.08 -15.48 20.24
N LYS A 62 -1.20 -16.02 20.73
CA LYS A 62 -1.91 -15.57 21.94
C LYS A 62 -0.98 -15.46 23.16
N ASP A 63 0.00 -16.36 23.26
CA ASP A 63 0.94 -16.46 24.37
C ASP A 63 2.42 -16.42 23.88
N GLY A 64 2.64 -15.97 22.65
CA GLY A 64 3.97 -15.87 22.04
C GLY A 64 4.52 -14.44 22.04
N PRO A 65 5.78 -14.26 21.57
CA PRO A 65 6.34 -12.92 21.40
C PRO A 65 5.51 -12.11 20.39
N PRO A 66 5.57 -10.76 20.45
CA PRO A 66 4.94 -9.90 19.46
C PRO A 66 5.35 -10.28 18.04
N SER A 67 4.42 -10.20 17.10
CA SER A 67 4.75 -10.47 15.69
C SER A 67 5.66 -9.40 15.11
N GLU A 68 6.63 -9.86 14.30
CA GLU A 68 7.59 -9.00 13.62
C GLU A 68 6.92 -8.13 12.55
N GLY A 69 7.41 -6.90 12.43
CA GLY A 69 7.04 -6.01 11.32
C GLY A 69 7.62 -6.53 10.01
N ARG A 70 6.81 -6.53 8.95
CA ARG A 70 7.18 -6.97 7.60
C ARG A 70 6.89 -5.89 6.57
N VAL A 71 7.61 -5.96 5.45
CA VAL A 71 7.49 -5.02 4.33
C VAL A 71 7.28 -5.78 3.03
N ASN A 72 6.36 -5.32 2.18
CA ASN A 72 6.31 -5.67 0.76
C ASN A 72 6.58 -4.43 -0.10
N THR A 73 7.28 -4.63 -1.20
CA THR A 73 7.48 -3.63 -2.25
C THR A 73 6.89 -4.19 -3.55
N ILE A 74 5.97 -3.44 -4.15
CA ILE A 74 5.16 -3.92 -5.28
C ILE A 74 5.17 -2.85 -6.36
N LYS A 75 5.44 -3.25 -7.62
CA LYS A 75 5.36 -2.31 -8.75
C LYS A 75 3.89 -2.03 -9.07
N VAL A 76 3.54 -0.76 -9.23
CA VAL A 76 2.20 -0.31 -9.65
C VAL A 76 2.31 0.47 -10.96
N PRO A 77 1.22 0.62 -11.74
CA PRO A 77 1.32 1.23 -13.07
C PRO A 77 1.46 2.76 -13.06
N VAL A 78 1.10 3.43 -11.96
CA VAL A 78 0.99 4.90 -11.92
C VAL A 78 1.69 5.43 -10.67
N ALA A 79 2.42 6.53 -10.84
CA ALA A 79 3.16 7.16 -9.75
C ALA A 79 2.25 7.75 -8.67
N GLY A 80 2.72 7.75 -7.43
CA GLY A 80 2.04 8.39 -6.30
C GLY A 80 1.78 9.88 -6.52
N ARG A 81 0.61 10.37 -6.07
CA ARG A 81 0.26 11.80 -6.14
C ARG A 81 1.26 12.65 -5.37
N ALA A 82 1.50 12.31 -4.09
CA ALA A 82 2.44 13.04 -3.24
C ALA A 82 3.87 13.01 -3.81
N TRP A 83 4.33 11.84 -4.28
CA TRP A 83 5.62 11.71 -4.94
C TRP A 83 5.73 12.64 -6.15
N SER A 84 4.70 12.66 -7.01
CA SER A 84 4.66 13.47 -8.24
C SER A 84 4.68 14.97 -7.94
N GLU A 85 3.93 15.41 -6.92
CA GLU A 85 3.86 16.80 -6.48
C GLU A 85 5.18 17.31 -5.90
N LEU A 86 5.99 16.44 -5.32
CA LEU A 86 7.32 16.81 -4.80
C LEU A 86 8.35 17.01 -5.92
N GLN A 87 8.17 16.38 -7.08
CA GLN A 87 9.10 16.55 -8.21
C GLN A 87 8.96 17.90 -8.92
N THR A 88 7.80 18.55 -8.82
CA THR A 88 7.54 19.83 -9.49
C THR A 88 7.94 21.05 -8.66
N LYS A 89 8.39 20.83 -7.42
CA LYS A 89 8.79 21.88 -6.48
C LYS A 89 10.31 21.95 -6.24
N LEU A 90 11.07 21.18 -7.02
CA LEU A 90 12.53 21.22 -7.10
C LEU A 90 12.95 21.95 -8.38
#